data_AF-A0A3S4AUS6-F1
#
_entry.id   AF-A0A3S4AUS6-F1
#
_cell.length_a   1.000
_cell.length_b   1.000
_cell.length_c   1.000
_cell.angle_alpha   90.00
_cell.angle_beta   90.00
_cell.angle_gamma   90.00
#
_symmetry.space_group_name_H-M   'P 1'
#
loop_
_entity.id
_entity.type
_entity.pdbx_description
1 polymer ?
#
loop_
_entity_poly.entity_id
_entity_poly.type
_entity_poly.pdbx_seq_one_letter_code
_entity_poly.pdbx_strand_id
1 'polypeptide(L)' 'MITRFDEDTIWETIQKADRLLNRLPAEQIAHLGDGFPWAVTEDDVAIARRSLKGARAGAIMLGFEIAQLTAREEIARGA' A
#
# COMPACT_ATOMS: atom_id res chain seq x y z
N MET A 1 14.79 14.57 12.76
CA MET A 1 13.48 14.19 13.30
C MET A 1 13.27 12.72 12.93
N ILE A 2 13.35 11.78 13.87
CA ILE A 2 13.04 10.37 13.57
C ILE A 2 11.52 10.27 13.62
N THR A 3 10.85 10.29 12.48
CA THR A 3 9.42 9.97 12.38
C THR A 3 9.24 8.56 12.92
N ARG A 4 8.58 8.41 14.06
CA ARG A 4 8.21 7.11 14.61
C ARG A 4 6.94 6.71 13.89
N PHE A 5 7.00 5.70 13.04
CA PHE A 5 5.79 5.06 12.53
C PHE A 5 5.09 4.39 13.70
N ASP A 6 3.79 4.63 13.86
CA ASP A 6 2.98 3.96 14.86
C ASP A 6 2.68 2.51 14.42
N GLU A 7 2.21 1.69 15.36
CA GLU A 7 1.94 0.26 15.08
C GLU A 7 0.75 0.10 14.12
N ASP A 8 -0.20 1.04 14.16
CA ASP A 8 -1.40 1.03 13.33
C ASP A 8 -1.07 1.24 11.85
N THR A 9 -0.23 2.23 11.51
CA THR A 9 0.23 2.49 10.13
C THR A 9 1.09 1.37 9.57
N ILE A 10 1.91 0.72 10.42
CA ILE A 10 2.64 -0.49 10.02
C ILE A 10 1.66 -1.63 9.72
N TRP A 11 0.66 -1.83 10.59
CA TRP A 11 -0.36 -2.85 10.38
C TRP A 11 -1.14 -2.58 9.09
N GLU A 12 -1.58 -1.34 8.84
CA GLU A 12 -2.26 -0.96 7.60
C GLU A 12 -1.40 -1.28 6.37
N THR A 13 -0.12 -0.94 6.41
CA THR A 13 0.82 -1.22 5.33
C THR A 13 0.97 -2.73 5.07
N ILE A 14 0.95 -3.56 6.13
CA ILE A 14 0.94 -5.03 6.00
C ILE A 14 -0.35 -5.50 5.32
N GLN A 15 -1.51 -4.98 5.71
CA GLN A 15 -2.78 -5.34 5.09
C GLN A 15 -2.82 -5.00 3.59
N LYS A 16 -2.33 -3.80 3.22
CA LYS A 16 -2.20 -3.40 1.81
C LYS A 16 -1.27 -4.36 1.05
N ALA A 17 -0.11 -4.68 1.63
CA ALA A 17 0.85 -5.58 1.00
C ALA A 17 0.29 -6.99 0.79
N ASP A 18 -0.41 -7.54 1.79
CA ASP A 18 -1.01 -8.87 1.70
C ASP A 18 -2.18 -8.89 0.71
N ARG A 19 -2.95 -7.79 0.59
CA ARG A 19 -3.95 -7.65 -0.48
C ARG A 19 -3.31 -7.66 -1.86
N LEU A 20 -2.25 -6.89 -2.08
CA LEU A 20 -1.52 -6.86 -3.37
C LEU A 20 -0.92 -8.21 -3.75
N LEU A 21 -0.50 -8.99 -2.76
CA LEU A 21 0.05 -10.33 -2.96
C LEU A 21 -1.01 -11.43 -3.08
N ASN A 22 -2.31 -11.10 -3.05
CA ASN A 22 -3.42 -12.06 -2.97
C ASN A 22 -3.28 -13.06 -1.80
N ARG A 23 -2.72 -12.60 -0.68
CA ARG A 23 -2.54 -13.37 0.55
C ARG A 23 -3.56 -13.01 1.63
N LEU A 24 -4.30 -11.92 1.44
CA LEU A 24 -5.31 -11.47 2.37
C LEU A 24 -6.64 -12.20 2.10
N PRO A 25 -7.23 -12.91 3.09
CA PRO A 25 -8.51 -13.61 2.93
C PRO A 25 -9.65 -12.66 2.56
N ALA A 26 -10.62 -13.15 1.79
CA ALA A 26 -11.75 -12.37 1.33
C ALA A 26 -12.62 -11.85 2.49
N GLU A 27 -12.77 -12.65 3.55
CA GLU A 27 -13.49 -12.29 4.77
C GLU A 27 -12.82 -11.09 5.47
N GLN A 28 -11.49 -11.07 5.49
CA GLN A 28 -10.72 -9.97 6.08
C GLN A 28 -10.85 -8.70 5.23
N ILE A 29 -10.84 -8.82 3.90
CA ILE A 29 -11.09 -7.69 3.00
C ILE A 29 -12.50 -7.13 3.24
N ALA A 30 -13.51 -7.99 3.36
CA ALA A 30 -14.89 -7.59 3.62
C ALA A 30 -15.06 -6.92 4.99
N HIS A 31 -14.37 -7.42 6.03
CA HIS A 31 -14.41 -6.83 7.37
C HIS A 31 -13.82 -5.42 7.40
N LEU A 32 -12.70 -5.20 6.71
CA LEU A 32 -12.06 -3.88 6.60
C LEU A 32 -12.88 -2.92 5.70
N GLY A 33 -13.50 -3.46 4.66
CA GLY A 33 -14.42 -2.75 3.78
C GLY A 33 -13.76 -1.61 3.00
N ASP A 34 -14.59 -0.77 2.38
CA ASP A 34 -14.15 0.34 1.54
C ASP A 34 -13.65 1.55 2.33
N GLY A 35 -13.92 1.59 3.64
CA GLY A 35 -13.41 2.62 4.54
C GLY A 35 -11.93 2.47 4.87
N PHE A 36 -11.35 1.30 4.61
CA PHE A 36 -9.92 1.06 4.80
C PHE A 36 -9.09 1.73 3.68
N PRO A 37 -7.95 2.37 3.97
CA PRO A 37 -7.18 3.14 3.01
C PRO A 37 -6.39 2.25 2.04
N TRP A 38 -7.07 1.53 1.16
CA TRP A 38 -6.46 0.54 0.26
C TRP A 38 -5.45 1.10 -0.74
N ALA A 39 -5.54 2.39 -1.05
CA ALA A 39 -4.58 3.07 -1.90
C ALA A 39 -3.20 3.06 -1.24
N VAL A 40 -2.19 2.71 -2.02
CA VAL A 40 -0.78 2.79 -1.61
C VAL A 40 -0.29 4.22 -1.78
N THR A 41 0.29 4.78 -0.74
CA THR A 41 0.82 6.14 -0.68
C THR A 41 2.34 6.15 -0.57
N GLU A 42 2.94 7.33 -0.67
CA GLU A 42 4.38 7.50 -0.43
C GLU A 42 4.76 7.16 1.02
N ASP A 43 3.88 7.43 1.98
CA ASP A 43 4.09 7.07 3.39
C ASP A 43 4.15 5.56 3.57
N ASP A 44 3.28 4.80 2.88
CA ASP A 44 3.34 3.33 2.89
C ASP A 44 4.68 2.82 2.34
N VAL A 45 5.24 3.49 1.32
CA VAL A 45 6.57 3.17 0.78
C VAL A 45 7.67 3.42 1.82
N ALA A 46 7.60 4.55 2.54
CA ALA A 46 8.55 4.86 3.60
C ALA A 46 8.47 3.85 4.75
N ILE A 47 7.26 3.45 5.15
CA ILE A 47 7.00 2.41 6.14
C ILE A 47 7.53 1.06 5.65
N ALA A 48 7.25 0.69 4.39
CA ALA A 48 7.67 -0.57 3.80
C ALA A 48 9.18 -0.74 3.75
N ARG A 49 9.91 0.31 3.36
CA ARG A 49 11.38 0.30 3.33
C ARG A 49 12.00 0.11 4.71
N ARG A 50 11.36 0.62 5.75
CA ARG A 50 11.90 0.61 7.12
C ARG A 50 11.48 -0.62 7.93
N SER A 51 10.24 -1.06 7.76
CA SER A 51 9.55 -1.96 8.69
C SER A 51 9.14 -3.29 8.07
N LEU A 52 8.95 -3.36 6.75
CA LEU A 52 8.59 -4.60 6.06
C LEU A 52 9.83 -5.27 5.42
N LYS A 53 9.71 -6.57 5.12
CA LYS A 53 10.79 -7.37 4.52
C LYS A 53 10.30 -8.20 3.35
N GLY A 54 11.20 -8.46 2.40
CA GLY A 54 10.97 -9.37 1.27
C GLY A 54 9.77 -8.96 0.41
N ALA A 55 8.95 -9.94 0.04
CA ALA A 55 7.85 -9.77 -0.91
C ALA A 55 6.85 -8.67 -0.52
N ARG A 56 6.58 -8.46 0.77
CA ARG A 56 5.65 -7.40 1.22
C ARG A 56 6.18 -6.00 0.93
N ALA A 57 7.47 -5.76 1.19
CA ALA A 57 8.09 -4.47 0.86
C ALA A 57 8.11 -4.23 -0.66
N GLY A 58 8.46 -5.27 -1.44
CA GLY A 58 8.42 -5.20 -2.91
C GLY A 58 7.03 -4.93 -3.46
N ALA A 59 5.99 -5.56 -2.89
CA ALA A 59 4.61 -5.36 -3.31
C ALA A 59 4.15 -3.90 -3.13
N ILE A 60 4.46 -3.28 -1.99
CA ILE A 60 4.13 -1.87 -1.74
C ILE A 60 4.84 -0.95 -2.74
N MET A 61 6.14 -1.17 -2.97
CA MET A 61 6.91 -0.35 -3.91
C MET A 61 6.35 -0.46 -5.33
N LEU A 62 6.07 -1.67 -5.81
CA LEU A 62 5.51 -1.90 -7.14
C LEU A 62 4.07 -1.36 -7.26
N GLY A 63 3.24 -1.56 -6.23
CA GLY A 63 1.88 -1.03 -6.19
C GLY A 63 1.85 0.49 -6.29
N PHE A 64 2.78 1.18 -5.61
CA PHE A 64 2.92 2.63 -5.71
C PHE A 64 3.36 3.09 -7.11
N GLU A 65 4.31 2.38 -7.72
CA GLU A 65 4.78 2.69 -9.08
C GLU A 65 3.67 2.55 -10.11
N ILE A 66 2.90 1.47 -10.06
CA ILE A 66 1.74 1.24 -10.93
C ILE A 66 0.68 2.34 -10.74
N ALA A 67 0.39 2.71 -9.50
CA ALA A 67 -0.56 3.79 -9.20
C ALA A 67 -0.11 5.12 -9.82
N GLN A 68 1.18 5.47 -9.73
CA GLN A 68 1.71 6.67 -10.36
C GLN A 68 1.67 6.63 -11.88
N LEU A 69 1.99 5.49 -12.50
CA LEU A 69 1.91 5.34 -13.95
C LEU A 69 0.46 5.49 -14.43
N THR A 70 -0.49 4.88 -13.73
CA THR A 70 -1.92 4.98 -14.04
C THR A 70 -2.40 6.43 -13.97
N ALA A 71 -2.06 7.14 -12.90
CA ALA A 71 -2.43 8.55 -12.74
C ALA A 71 -1.86 9.44 -13.86
N ARG A 72 -0.62 9.18 -14.30
CA ARG A 72 -0.01 9.91 -15.43
C ARG A 72 -0.72 9.64 -16.74
N GLU A 73 -1.11 8.40 -17.00
CA GLU A 73 -1.88 8.05 -18.20
C GLU A 73 -3.26 8.70 -18.21
N GLU A 74 -3.94 8.77 -17.07
CA GLU A 74 -5.24 9.42 -16.95
C GLU A 74 -5.15 10.92 -17.26
N ILE A 75 -4.12 11.60 -16.75
CA ILE A 75 -3.84 13.00 -17.08
C ILE A 75 -3.58 13.17 -18.59
N ALA A 76 -2.79 12.28 -19.18
CA ALA A 76 -2.46 12.34 -20.61
C ALA A 76 -3.67 12.06 -21.53
N ARG A 77 -4.67 11.28 -21.06
CA ARG A 77 -5.91 11.00 -21.80
C ARG A 77 -6.97 12.10 -21.66
N GLY A 78 -6.88 12.91 -20.61
CA GLY A 78 -7.79 14.03 -20.33
C GLY A 78 -7.32 15.39 -20.82
N ALA A 79 -6.10 15.49 -21.38
CA ALA A 79 -5.51 16.67 -22.01
C ALA A 79 -5.61 16.60 -23.53
#